data_AF-A0A4Y7NMY7-F1
#
_entry.id   AF-A0A4Y7NMY7-F1
#
_cell.length_a   1.000
_cell.length_b   1.000
_cell.length_c   1.000
_cell.angle_alpha   90.00
_cell.angle_beta   90.00
_cell.angle_gamma   90.00
#
_symmetry.space_group_name_H-M   'P 1'
#
loop_
_entity.id
_entity.type
_entity.pdbx_description
1 polymer ?
#
loop_
_entity_poly.entity_id
_entity_poly.type
_entity_poly.pdbx_seq_one_letter_code
_entity_poly.pdbx_strand_id
1 'polypeptide(L)'
;MSAVPLQTPSKSEQWNWAQMYKIPPDILDDLCSRFIINVPEEERKDLVRLFFQIELAHWFYIDFYCSEENSTRKQCNIKEFSANIFKHLSFLHKYIPNFERILEQFREYKQAVPTYGAILLNEELTHVLLVQGFWSKSSWGFPKGKVNEGEDPARCAVREVLEETGFDISHLISTKEFLETTVNDQLTRLYIIPGVPHDTKFIPRTRNEIRAVQWFSIADLPNCKKDAMTKVRLGIGSSSFFMVFPFVSYSTAKMSDNFRARDIALKAQKKILSRMSSKGVAKVFVDEKMGSLLDNVYRLCKIYTQNKKESEKIVKNIIKIVTKISLLARNEQFNQEELSVATEFQRKFHKAAKTVISFYEVDFSYDQKFLTQLLNECKDLLKQIVQPHLTDKSLGRIDLVFGFFSNPAFLDLVFKKNTEYNEIMTKIISDMHSALDQGEL
;
A
#
# COMPACT_ATOMS: atom_id res chain seq x y z
N MET A 1 12.15 -27.85 29.43
CA MET A 1 10.74 -28.21 29.67
C MET A 1 10.63 -29.72 29.62
N SER A 2 10.11 -30.32 30.69
CA SER A 2 10.03 -31.78 30.89
C SER A 2 9.11 -32.45 29.86
N ALA A 3 9.50 -33.62 29.37
CA ALA A 3 8.75 -34.40 28.38
C ALA A 3 7.41 -34.89 28.96
N VAL A 4 6.32 -34.58 28.26
CA VAL A 4 4.96 -35.08 28.56
C VAL A 4 4.81 -36.51 27.98
N PRO A 5 4.22 -37.49 28.69
CA PRO A 5 4.13 -38.87 28.21
C PRO A 5 3.16 -39.03 27.03
N LEU A 6 3.51 -39.94 26.12
CA LEU A 6 2.78 -40.30 24.92
C LEU A 6 1.45 -41.01 25.24
N GLN A 7 0.31 -40.37 24.96
CA GLN A 7 -0.96 -41.09 24.75
C GLN A 7 -1.08 -41.50 23.28
N THR A 8 -1.41 -42.78 23.06
CA THR A 8 -1.70 -43.34 21.74
C THR A 8 -3.07 -42.86 21.24
N PRO A 9 -3.19 -42.40 19.98
CA PRO A 9 -4.45 -41.92 19.42
C PRO A 9 -5.49 -43.04 19.26
N SER A 10 -6.77 -42.67 19.23
CA SER A 10 -7.91 -43.59 19.17
C SER A 10 -7.99 -44.32 17.82
N LYS A 11 -8.53 -45.56 17.79
CA LYS A 11 -8.59 -46.42 16.59
C LYS A 11 -9.39 -45.84 15.41
N SER A 12 -10.22 -44.82 15.62
CA SER A 12 -11.07 -44.21 14.58
C SER A 12 -10.36 -43.14 13.74
N GLU A 13 -9.11 -42.77 14.06
CA GLU A 13 -8.40 -41.69 13.38
C GLU A 13 -7.29 -42.17 12.42
N GLN A 14 -6.97 -43.47 12.40
CA GLN A 14 -5.82 -43.98 11.64
C GLN A 14 -6.02 -43.95 10.11
N TRP A 15 -5.03 -43.41 9.40
CA TRP A 15 -4.97 -43.41 7.93
C TRP A 15 -5.19 -44.81 7.32
N ASN A 16 -6.13 -44.93 6.39
CA ASN A 16 -6.41 -46.19 5.71
C ASN A 16 -5.40 -46.47 4.59
N TRP A 17 -4.32 -47.15 4.94
CA TRP A 17 -3.24 -47.51 4.03
C TRP A 17 -3.67 -48.45 2.88
N ALA A 18 -4.77 -49.20 3.02
CA ALA A 18 -5.18 -50.22 2.04
C ALA A 18 -5.96 -49.64 0.85
N GLN A 19 -6.66 -48.52 1.04
CA GLN A 19 -7.55 -47.91 0.04
C GLN A 19 -6.97 -46.66 -0.64
N MET A 20 -5.67 -46.41 -0.45
CA MET A 20 -4.97 -45.26 -0.99
C MET A 20 -4.68 -45.40 -2.49
N TYR A 21 -4.75 -44.30 -3.25
CA TYR A 21 -4.22 -44.25 -4.61
C TYR A 21 -2.72 -44.56 -4.63
N LYS A 22 -2.29 -45.40 -5.57
CA LYS A 22 -0.89 -45.80 -5.72
C LYS A 22 -0.27 -45.05 -6.89
N ILE A 23 0.72 -44.22 -6.59
CA ILE A 23 1.55 -43.59 -7.62
C ILE A 23 2.46 -44.68 -8.21
N PRO A 24 2.64 -44.72 -9.55
CA PRO A 24 3.55 -45.67 -10.18
C PRO A 24 4.97 -45.63 -9.58
N PRO A 25 5.60 -46.80 -9.32
CA PRO A 25 6.92 -46.86 -8.68
C PRO A 25 8.03 -46.12 -9.43
N ASP A 26 8.01 -46.12 -10.76
CA ASP A 26 8.97 -45.42 -11.62
C ASP A 26 8.93 -43.89 -11.41
N ILE A 27 7.73 -43.34 -11.21
CA ILE A 27 7.54 -41.92 -10.87
C ILE A 27 8.05 -41.64 -9.45
N LEU A 28 7.77 -42.55 -8.51
CA LEU A 28 8.26 -42.41 -7.13
C LEU A 28 9.78 -42.50 -7.07
N ASP A 29 10.41 -43.37 -7.85
CA ASP A 29 11.87 -43.47 -7.97
C ASP A 29 12.49 -42.18 -8.50
N ASP A 30 11.93 -41.61 -9.58
CA ASP A 30 12.36 -40.33 -10.13
C ASP A 30 12.23 -39.20 -9.09
N LEU A 31 11.06 -39.04 -8.47
CA LEU A 31 10.80 -38.01 -7.46
C LEU A 31 11.68 -38.18 -6.22
N CYS A 32 11.82 -39.40 -5.71
CA CYS A 32 12.66 -39.67 -4.55
C CYS A 32 14.14 -39.40 -4.85
N SER A 33 14.63 -39.76 -6.04
CA SER A 33 16.02 -39.48 -6.43
C SER A 33 16.30 -37.98 -6.54
N ARG A 34 15.35 -37.20 -7.08
CA ARG A 34 15.48 -35.74 -7.25
C ARG A 34 15.46 -34.99 -5.93
N PHE A 35 14.53 -35.32 -5.05
CA PHE A 35 14.19 -34.46 -3.90
C PHE A 35 14.56 -35.06 -2.53
N ILE A 36 14.70 -36.37 -2.40
CA ILE A 36 14.73 -37.02 -1.07
C ILE A 36 16.03 -37.79 -0.80
N ILE A 37 16.44 -38.66 -1.72
CA ILE A 37 17.54 -39.62 -1.49
C ILE A 37 18.89 -38.89 -1.33
N ASN A 38 19.09 -37.80 -2.07
CA ASN A 38 20.35 -37.05 -2.08
C ASN A 38 20.45 -35.97 -0.99
N VAL A 39 19.44 -35.84 -0.12
CA VAL A 39 19.46 -34.93 1.02
C VAL A 39 20.45 -35.44 2.08
N PRO A 40 21.28 -34.57 2.70
CA PRO A 40 22.21 -34.98 3.75
C PRO A 40 21.55 -35.80 4.86
N GLU A 41 22.25 -36.80 5.39
CA GLU A 41 21.67 -37.75 6.36
C GLU A 41 21.12 -37.05 7.60
N GLU A 42 21.80 -36.02 8.09
CA GLU A 42 21.37 -35.24 9.25
C GLU A 42 20.05 -34.50 9.00
N GLU A 43 19.83 -33.98 7.79
CA GLU A 43 18.57 -33.36 7.39
C GLU A 43 17.45 -34.40 7.17
N ARG A 44 17.79 -35.61 6.72
CA ARG A 44 16.82 -36.71 6.57
C ARG A 44 16.33 -37.28 7.90
N LYS A 45 17.11 -37.12 8.98
CA LYS A 45 16.72 -37.52 10.35
C LYS A 45 15.69 -36.57 10.96
N ASP A 46 15.71 -35.30 10.55
CA ASP A 46 14.66 -34.33 10.88
C ASP A 46 13.46 -34.53 9.95
N LEU A 47 12.42 -35.20 10.47
CA LEU A 47 11.22 -35.50 9.70
C LEU A 47 10.46 -34.26 9.24
N VAL A 48 10.57 -33.12 9.94
CA VAL A 48 9.95 -31.87 9.51
C VAL A 48 10.66 -31.35 8.26
N ARG A 49 12.00 -31.38 8.24
CA ARG A 49 12.81 -31.00 7.08
C ARG A 49 12.61 -31.93 5.89
N LEU A 50 12.54 -33.22 6.15
CA LEU A 50 12.19 -34.22 5.14
C LEU A 50 10.82 -33.92 4.50
N PHE A 51 9.82 -33.52 5.30
CA PHE A 51 8.49 -33.20 4.77
C PHE A 51 8.47 -31.99 3.83
N PHE A 52 9.35 -31.01 4.00
CA PHE A 52 9.51 -29.93 3.00
C PHE A 52 9.98 -30.48 1.64
N GLN A 53 10.88 -31.46 1.65
CA GLN A 53 11.33 -32.13 0.41
C GLN A 53 10.23 -32.99 -0.22
N ILE A 54 9.44 -33.68 0.60
CA ILE A 54 8.26 -34.43 0.15
C ILE A 54 7.24 -33.48 -0.49
N GLU A 55 7.07 -32.28 0.06
CA GLU A 55 6.18 -31.27 -0.51
C GLU A 55 6.69 -30.72 -1.84
N LEU A 56 7.99 -30.46 -1.99
CA LEU A 56 8.58 -30.08 -3.28
C LEU A 56 8.36 -31.17 -4.34
N ALA A 57 8.57 -32.45 -3.95
CA ALA A 57 8.28 -33.59 -4.82
C ALA A 57 6.79 -33.68 -5.19
N HIS A 58 5.89 -33.33 -4.26
CA HIS A 58 4.44 -33.32 -4.50
C HIS A 58 4.06 -32.24 -5.53
N TRP A 59 4.61 -31.04 -5.42
CA TRP A 59 4.40 -29.97 -6.40
C TRP A 59 4.93 -30.36 -7.78
N PHE A 60 6.14 -30.94 -7.84
CA PHE A 60 6.70 -31.44 -9.09
C PHE A 60 5.82 -32.54 -9.71
N TYR A 61 5.27 -33.44 -8.88
CA TYR A 61 4.31 -34.45 -9.34
C TYR A 61 3.07 -33.81 -9.97
N ILE A 62 2.45 -32.83 -9.30
CA ILE A 62 1.27 -32.14 -9.82
C ILE A 62 1.59 -31.43 -11.15
N ASP A 63 2.69 -30.68 -11.20
CA ASP A 63 3.00 -29.80 -12.33
C ASP A 63 3.47 -30.55 -13.58
N PHE A 64 4.25 -31.63 -13.41
CA PHE A 64 4.89 -32.33 -14.53
C PHE A 64 4.26 -33.68 -14.85
N TYR A 65 3.71 -34.37 -13.85
CA TYR A 65 3.10 -35.69 -14.04
C TYR A 65 1.58 -35.64 -14.16
N CYS A 66 0.89 -34.67 -13.55
CA CYS A 66 -0.57 -34.53 -13.59
C CYS A 66 -1.08 -33.37 -14.48
N SER A 67 -0.25 -32.85 -15.39
CA SER A 67 -0.64 -31.81 -16.36
C SER A 67 -1.76 -32.28 -17.31
N GLU A 68 -2.48 -31.34 -17.93
CA GLU A 68 -3.64 -31.61 -18.81
C GLU A 68 -3.34 -32.56 -19.98
N GLU A 69 -2.07 -32.62 -20.43
CA GLU A 69 -1.61 -33.54 -21.48
C GLU A 69 -1.57 -35.02 -21.03
N ASN A 70 -1.56 -35.29 -19.71
CA ASN A 70 -1.48 -36.62 -19.11
C ASN A 70 -2.80 -37.01 -18.40
N SER A 71 -3.92 -36.96 -19.12
CA SER A 71 -5.31 -37.09 -18.63
C SER A 71 -5.69 -38.39 -17.91
N THR A 72 -4.81 -39.40 -17.88
CA THR A 72 -5.03 -40.67 -17.16
C THR A 72 -4.58 -40.64 -15.70
N ARG A 73 -3.88 -39.58 -15.26
CA ARG A 73 -3.20 -39.54 -13.95
C ARG A 73 -4.00 -38.72 -12.94
N LYS A 74 -4.10 -39.26 -11.71
CA LYS A 74 -4.90 -38.68 -10.64
C LYS A 74 -4.05 -37.70 -9.82
N GLN A 75 -4.56 -36.47 -9.67
CA GLN A 75 -4.06 -35.52 -8.67
C GLN A 75 -4.42 -36.05 -7.27
N CYS A 76 -3.43 -36.08 -6.37
CA CYS A 76 -3.61 -36.46 -4.98
C CYS A 76 -3.22 -35.30 -4.06
N ASN A 77 -3.76 -35.27 -2.83
CA ASN A 77 -3.37 -34.27 -1.83
C ASN A 77 -2.03 -34.65 -1.16
N ILE A 78 -1.46 -33.72 -0.39
CA ILE A 78 -0.16 -33.93 0.28
C ILE A 78 -0.17 -35.13 1.25
N LYS A 79 -1.29 -35.43 1.92
CA LYS A 79 -1.40 -36.57 2.84
C LYS A 79 -1.29 -37.89 2.07
N GLU A 80 -2.03 -38.01 0.97
CA GLU A 80 -2.01 -39.19 0.10
C GLU A 80 -0.67 -39.35 -0.64
N PHE A 81 -0.08 -38.25 -1.11
CA PHE A 81 1.25 -38.26 -1.72
C PHE A 81 2.34 -38.70 -0.73
N SER A 82 2.36 -38.09 0.46
CA SER A 82 3.35 -38.41 1.49
C SER A 82 3.24 -39.87 1.94
N ALA A 83 2.03 -40.42 2.02
CA ALA A 83 1.83 -41.82 2.35
C ALA A 83 2.36 -42.78 1.25
N ASN A 84 2.34 -42.39 -0.03
CA ASN A 84 3.03 -43.13 -1.09
C ASN A 84 4.55 -43.13 -0.87
N ILE A 85 5.14 -41.96 -0.57
CA ILE A 85 6.58 -41.84 -0.28
C ILE A 85 7.01 -42.67 0.94
N PHE A 86 6.24 -42.60 2.04
CA PHE A 86 6.53 -43.37 3.26
C PHE A 86 6.48 -44.88 3.04
N LYS A 87 5.66 -45.36 2.10
CA LYS A 87 5.62 -46.78 1.71
C LYS A 87 6.76 -47.16 0.76
N HIS A 88 7.14 -46.26 -0.13
CA HIS A 88 8.17 -46.49 -1.15
C HIS A 88 9.58 -46.53 -0.56
N LEU A 89 9.90 -45.64 0.37
CA LEU A 89 11.23 -45.52 0.97
C LEU A 89 11.37 -46.37 2.23
N SER A 90 12.23 -47.39 2.18
CA SER A 90 12.43 -48.37 3.26
C SER A 90 12.81 -47.74 4.61
N PHE A 91 13.65 -46.70 4.61
CA PHE A 91 14.05 -46.02 5.83
C PHE A 91 12.91 -45.27 6.54
N LEU A 92 11.79 -45.03 5.85
CA LEU A 92 10.59 -44.40 6.40
C LEU A 92 9.59 -45.38 7.00
N HIS A 93 9.74 -46.69 6.76
CA HIS A 93 8.80 -47.71 7.23
C HIS A 93 8.62 -47.69 8.75
N LYS A 94 9.69 -47.42 9.51
CA LYS A 94 9.64 -47.32 10.98
C LYS A 94 8.77 -46.16 11.50
N TYR A 95 8.48 -45.17 10.65
CA TYR A 95 7.67 -44.01 11.01
C TYR A 95 6.19 -44.13 10.60
N ILE A 96 5.83 -45.14 9.80
CA ILE A 96 4.45 -45.40 9.35
C ILE A 96 3.43 -45.42 10.51
N PRO A 97 3.70 -46.07 11.67
CA PRO A 97 2.76 -46.07 12.79
C PRO A 97 2.45 -44.67 13.34
N ASN A 98 3.36 -43.71 13.17
CA ASN A 98 3.24 -42.33 13.67
C ASN A 98 3.01 -41.31 12.54
N PHE A 99 2.74 -41.75 11.31
CA PHE A 99 2.68 -40.90 10.12
C PHE A 99 1.80 -39.66 10.29
N GLU A 100 0.60 -39.82 10.84
CA GLU A 100 -0.34 -38.71 11.00
C GLU A 100 0.15 -37.68 12.01
N ARG A 101 0.76 -38.13 13.11
CA ARG A 101 1.37 -37.23 14.09
C ARG A 101 2.53 -36.46 13.49
N ILE A 102 3.37 -37.10 12.68
CA ILE A 102 4.50 -36.45 12.01
C ILE A 102 3.98 -35.43 10.98
N LEU A 103 2.94 -35.80 10.20
CA LEU A 103 2.30 -34.89 9.26
C LEU A 103 1.69 -33.67 9.98
N GLU A 104 1.07 -33.88 11.15
CA GLU A 104 0.52 -32.79 11.94
C GLU A 104 1.61 -31.89 12.52
N GLN A 105 2.69 -32.46 13.05
CA GLN A 105 3.87 -31.69 13.49
C GLN A 105 4.47 -30.85 12.35
N PHE A 106 4.55 -31.40 11.14
CA PHE A 106 4.97 -30.64 9.97
C PHE A 106 4.01 -29.49 9.66
N ARG A 107 2.69 -29.72 9.73
CA ARG A 107 1.68 -28.66 9.50
C ARG A 107 1.76 -27.55 10.53
N GLU A 108 1.86 -27.89 11.81
CA GLU A 108 2.03 -26.94 12.91
C GLU A 108 3.29 -26.11 12.73
N TYR A 109 4.43 -26.76 12.47
CA TYR A 109 5.69 -26.07 12.20
C TYR A 109 5.56 -25.14 10.99
N LYS A 110 5.05 -25.68 9.87
CA LYS A 110 4.86 -24.95 8.63
C LYS A 110 3.93 -23.75 8.81
N GLN A 111 2.92 -23.84 9.68
CA GLN A 111 2.00 -22.74 9.97
C GLN A 111 2.70 -21.61 10.72
N ALA A 112 3.62 -21.93 11.64
CA ALA A 112 4.36 -20.94 12.42
C ALA A 112 5.47 -20.22 11.63
N VAL A 113 5.92 -20.77 10.48
CA VAL A 113 6.99 -20.16 9.67
C VAL A 113 6.62 -18.72 9.30
N PRO A 114 7.48 -17.73 9.64
CA PRO A 114 7.25 -16.34 9.30
C PRO A 114 7.08 -16.12 7.81
N THR A 115 6.23 -15.15 7.45
CA THR A 115 6.06 -14.72 6.07
C THR A 115 6.48 -13.29 5.87
N TYR A 116 7.16 -13.04 4.75
CA TYR A 116 7.59 -11.72 4.32
C TYR A 116 7.10 -11.44 2.91
N GLY A 117 6.70 -10.21 2.69
CA GLY A 117 6.18 -9.77 1.39
C GLY A 117 6.06 -8.27 1.31
N ALA A 118 5.22 -7.78 0.41
CA ALA A 118 5.10 -6.35 0.19
C ALA A 118 3.67 -5.87 -0.08
N ILE A 119 3.42 -4.62 0.30
CA ILE A 119 2.28 -3.82 -0.10
C ILE A 119 2.76 -2.90 -1.22
N LEU A 120 2.47 -3.28 -2.47
CA LEU A 120 2.80 -2.46 -3.63
C LEU A 120 1.68 -1.44 -3.83
N LEU A 121 2.04 -0.16 -3.85
CA LEU A 121 1.13 0.97 -4.06
C LEU A 121 1.44 1.64 -5.39
N ASN A 122 0.40 1.98 -6.15
CA ASN A 122 0.56 2.69 -7.41
C ASN A 122 1.13 4.12 -7.21
N GLU A 123 1.45 4.86 -8.28
CA GLU A 123 2.07 6.20 -8.15
C GLU A 123 1.23 7.21 -7.37
N GLU A 124 -0.09 7.11 -7.45
CA GLU A 124 -1.00 7.97 -6.70
C GLU A 124 -1.21 7.55 -5.23
N LEU A 125 -0.77 6.34 -4.86
CA LEU A 125 -1.12 5.64 -3.61
C LEU A 125 -2.63 5.49 -3.41
N THR A 126 -3.36 5.25 -4.49
CA THR A 126 -4.82 5.03 -4.48
C THR A 126 -5.19 3.57 -4.68
N HIS A 127 -4.26 2.76 -5.20
CA HIS A 127 -4.46 1.34 -5.45
C HIS A 127 -3.35 0.52 -4.80
N VAL A 128 -3.71 -0.69 -4.36
CA VAL A 128 -2.77 -1.73 -3.92
C VAL A 128 -2.81 -2.93 -4.85
N LEU A 129 -1.66 -3.57 -5.04
CA LEU A 129 -1.57 -4.82 -5.79
C LEU A 129 -1.92 -5.98 -4.86
N LEU A 130 -2.86 -6.83 -5.29
CA LEU A 130 -3.18 -8.09 -4.64
C LEU A 130 -3.01 -9.25 -5.62
N VAL A 131 -2.66 -10.41 -5.08
CA VAL A 131 -2.56 -11.68 -5.80
C VAL A 131 -3.66 -12.62 -5.35
N GLN A 132 -4.12 -13.47 -6.26
CA GLN A 132 -5.11 -14.51 -6.01
C GLN A 132 -4.48 -15.89 -6.17
N GLY A 133 -4.63 -16.75 -5.16
CA GLY A 133 -4.13 -18.12 -5.23
C GLY A 133 -4.87 -18.97 -6.27
N PHE A 134 -4.15 -19.86 -6.94
CA PHE A 134 -4.67 -20.75 -7.99
C PHE A 134 -5.70 -21.75 -7.46
N TRP A 135 -5.35 -22.42 -6.36
CA TRP A 135 -6.21 -23.40 -5.69
C TRP A 135 -7.20 -22.74 -4.74
N SER A 136 -6.88 -21.55 -4.24
CA SER A 136 -7.76 -20.72 -3.39
C SER A 136 -8.46 -19.64 -4.22
N LYS A 137 -9.35 -20.09 -5.11
CA LYS A 137 -9.99 -19.28 -6.17
C LYS A 137 -10.75 -18.04 -5.71
N SER A 138 -11.03 -17.91 -4.41
CA SER A 138 -11.74 -16.77 -3.83
C SER A 138 -10.86 -15.90 -2.94
N SER A 139 -9.59 -16.25 -2.68
CA SER A 139 -8.77 -15.52 -1.71
C SER A 139 -7.78 -14.58 -2.40
N TRP A 140 -7.90 -13.30 -2.10
CA TRP A 140 -6.99 -12.23 -2.48
C TRP A 140 -6.16 -11.79 -1.27
N GLY A 141 -4.87 -11.56 -1.48
CA GLY A 141 -3.96 -11.09 -0.45
C GLY A 141 -2.75 -10.35 -1.04
N PHE A 142 -1.93 -9.78 -0.16
CA PHE A 142 -0.66 -9.20 -0.58
C PHE A 142 0.33 -10.28 -1.00
N PRO A 143 1.21 -9.99 -1.98
CA PRO A 143 2.24 -10.92 -2.38
C PRO A 143 3.25 -11.13 -1.25
N LYS A 144 3.40 -12.38 -0.83
CA LYS A 144 4.21 -12.79 0.34
C LYS A 144 4.35 -14.31 0.38
N GLY A 145 5.43 -14.77 0.99
CA GLY A 145 5.58 -16.19 1.33
C GLY A 145 6.58 -16.40 2.43
N LYS A 146 7.02 -17.65 2.60
CA LYS A 146 7.71 -18.12 3.80
C LYS A 146 9.21 -17.88 3.69
N VAL A 147 9.80 -17.49 4.82
CA VAL A 147 11.25 -17.29 4.90
C VAL A 147 12.01 -18.61 4.83
N ASN A 148 13.10 -18.62 4.07
CA ASN A 148 14.04 -19.73 4.08
C ASN A 148 14.99 -19.65 5.28
N GLU A 149 15.63 -20.76 5.61
CA GLU A 149 16.59 -20.80 6.71
C GLU A 149 17.77 -19.83 6.48
N GLY A 150 18.00 -18.96 7.46
CA GLY A 150 19.04 -17.93 7.38
C GLY A 150 18.78 -16.81 6.38
N GLU A 151 17.60 -16.77 5.74
CA GLU A 151 17.24 -15.74 4.77
C GLU A 151 16.86 -14.42 5.49
N ASP A 152 17.45 -13.32 5.02
CA ASP A 152 17.08 -12.00 5.51
C ASP A 152 15.61 -11.67 5.17
N PRO A 153 14.82 -11.12 6.11
CA PRO A 153 13.42 -10.77 5.89
C PRO A 153 13.13 -9.92 4.64
N ALA A 154 13.98 -8.93 4.34
CA ALA A 154 13.78 -8.08 3.17
C ALA A 154 14.13 -8.84 1.88
N ARG A 155 15.15 -9.69 1.90
CA ARG A 155 15.46 -10.60 0.79
C ARG A 155 14.34 -11.60 0.50
N CYS A 156 13.75 -12.18 1.55
CA CYS A 156 12.57 -13.04 1.42
C CYS A 156 11.42 -12.26 0.74
N ALA A 157 11.08 -11.06 1.22
CA ALA A 157 10.04 -10.24 0.59
C ALA A 157 10.31 -9.94 -0.89
N VAL A 158 11.56 -9.63 -1.26
CA VAL A 158 11.97 -9.40 -2.67
C VAL A 158 11.74 -10.65 -3.51
N ARG A 159 12.20 -11.81 -3.03
CA ARG A 159 12.06 -13.11 -3.71
C ARG A 159 10.59 -13.46 -3.93
N GLU A 160 9.79 -13.41 -2.87
CA GLU A 160 8.36 -13.76 -2.90
C GLU A 160 7.56 -12.86 -3.85
N VAL A 161 7.81 -11.55 -3.82
CA VAL A 161 7.14 -10.61 -4.73
C VAL A 161 7.56 -10.88 -6.19
N LEU A 162 8.83 -11.17 -6.43
CA LEU A 162 9.33 -11.51 -7.76
C LEU A 162 8.74 -12.84 -8.29
N GLU A 163 8.59 -13.84 -7.41
CA GLU A 163 8.01 -15.14 -7.73
C GLU A 163 6.51 -15.01 -8.06
N GLU A 164 5.73 -14.36 -7.20
CA GLU A 164 4.27 -14.27 -7.33
C GLU A 164 3.80 -13.22 -8.35
N THR A 165 4.61 -12.20 -8.66
CA THR A 165 4.19 -11.09 -9.53
C THR A 165 5.11 -10.83 -10.72
N GLY A 166 6.31 -11.38 -10.73
CA GLY A 166 7.34 -11.10 -11.75
C GLY A 166 8.02 -9.74 -11.63
N PHE A 167 7.67 -8.93 -10.61
CA PHE A 167 8.21 -7.59 -10.41
C PHE A 167 9.30 -7.57 -9.34
N ASP A 168 10.45 -6.98 -9.67
CA ASP A 168 11.58 -6.87 -8.73
C ASP A 168 11.48 -5.58 -7.91
N ILE A 169 11.40 -5.73 -6.59
CA ILE A 169 11.35 -4.62 -5.62
C ILE A 169 12.68 -4.37 -4.91
N SER A 170 13.77 -5.06 -5.30
CA SER A 170 15.08 -4.97 -4.66
C SER A 170 15.61 -3.53 -4.53
N HIS A 171 15.36 -2.70 -5.54
CA HIS A 171 15.77 -1.29 -5.56
C HIS A 171 14.77 -0.32 -4.90
N LEU A 172 13.59 -0.81 -4.52
CA LEU A 172 12.50 0.00 -3.99
C LEU A 172 12.26 -0.24 -2.50
N ILE A 173 12.68 -1.40 -1.99
CA ILE A 173 12.43 -1.81 -0.62
C ILE A 173 13.24 -0.97 0.39
N SER A 174 12.55 -0.54 1.45
CA SER A 174 13.16 0.09 2.62
C SER A 174 13.02 -0.86 3.81
N THR A 175 14.13 -1.19 4.48
CA THR A 175 14.11 -2.08 5.65
C THR A 175 13.40 -1.49 6.87
N LYS A 176 13.07 -0.19 6.84
CA LYS A 176 12.43 0.55 7.94
C LYS A 176 10.92 0.70 7.79
N GLU A 177 10.39 0.58 6.57
CA GLU A 177 8.98 0.87 6.28
C GLU A 177 8.21 -0.43 6.02
N PHE A 178 7.57 -0.95 7.07
CA PHE A 178 6.78 -2.17 6.99
C PHE A 178 5.62 -2.17 7.97
N LEU A 179 4.65 -3.06 7.71
CA LEU A 179 3.63 -3.47 8.66
C LEU A 179 3.92 -4.88 9.14
N GLU A 180 3.75 -5.09 10.43
CA GLU A 180 3.93 -6.40 11.04
C GLU A 180 2.71 -6.77 11.88
N THR A 181 2.34 -8.03 11.79
CA THR A 181 1.23 -8.60 12.56
C THR A 181 1.49 -10.07 12.81
N THR A 182 1.04 -10.55 13.96
CA THR A 182 1.13 -11.95 14.33
C THR A 182 -0.29 -12.50 14.48
N VAL A 183 -0.61 -13.55 13.72
CA VAL A 183 -1.91 -14.24 13.76
C VAL A 183 -1.66 -15.73 13.84
N ASN A 184 -2.23 -16.41 14.84
CA ASN A 184 -2.04 -17.85 15.08
C ASN A 184 -0.55 -18.26 15.08
N ASP A 185 0.27 -17.53 15.84
CA ASP A 185 1.73 -17.70 15.96
C ASP A 185 2.54 -17.53 14.66
N GLN A 186 1.89 -17.15 13.56
CA GLN A 186 2.57 -16.78 12.33
C GLN A 186 2.86 -15.28 12.31
N LEU A 187 4.13 -14.91 12.34
CA LEU A 187 4.57 -13.55 12.06
C LEU A 187 4.45 -13.27 10.56
N THR A 188 3.77 -12.18 10.21
CA THR A 188 3.67 -11.68 8.84
C THR A 188 4.18 -10.24 8.82
N ARG A 189 5.17 -9.97 7.98
CA ARG A 189 5.68 -8.62 7.73
C ARG A 189 5.56 -8.25 6.26
N LEU A 190 4.99 -7.09 5.99
CA LEU A 190 4.77 -6.57 4.65
C LEU A 190 5.46 -5.21 4.50
N TYR A 191 6.45 -5.13 3.63
CA TYR A 191 7.17 -3.90 3.32
C TYR A 191 6.32 -2.97 2.44
N ILE A 192 6.36 -1.67 2.70
CA ILE A 192 5.56 -0.69 1.95
C ILE A 192 6.36 -0.21 0.74
N ILE A 193 5.86 -0.49 -0.46
CA ILE A 193 6.53 -0.16 -1.74
C ILE A 193 5.67 0.84 -2.52
N PRO A 194 5.88 2.16 -2.32
CA PRO A 194 5.15 3.19 -3.04
C PRO A 194 5.72 3.47 -4.43
N GLY A 195 4.87 3.92 -5.35
CA GLY A 195 5.33 4.49 -6.61
C GLY A 195 5.48 3.48 -7.75
N VAL A 196 4.87 2.31 -7.65
CA VAL A 196 4.89 1.30 -8.72
C VAL A 196 4.00 1.78 -9.87
N PRO A 197 4.49 1.81 -11.12
CA PRO A 197 3.66 2.24 -12.26
C PRO A 197 2.37 1.44 -12.39
N HIS A 198 1.22 2.09 -12.49
CA HIS A 198 -0.08 1.42 -12.55
C HIS A 198 -0.21 0.51 -13.79
N ASP A 199 0.48 0.84 -14.88
CA ASP A 199 0.54 0.08 -16.12
C ASP A 199 1.62 -1.02 -16.11
N THR A 200 2.32 -1.23 -14.99
CA THR A 200 3.28 -2.34 -14.81
C THR A 200 2.59 -3.66 -15.13
N LYS A 201 3.22 -4.45 -16.00
CA LYS A 201 2.76 -5.81 -16.32
C LYS A 201 3.32 -6.79 -15.30
N PHE A 202 2.43 -7.37 -14.50
CA PHE A 202 2.76 -8.43 -13.56
C PHE A 202 2.53 -9.79 -14.20
N ILE A 203 3.55 -10.63 -14.18
CA ILE A 203 3.54 -11.98 -14.76
C ILE A 203 4.17 -12.91 -13.70
N PRO A 204 3.37 -13.71 -12.99
CA PRO A 204 3.89 -14.68 -12.04
C PRO A 204 4.92 -15.60 -12.68
N ARG A 205 5.97 -15.95 -11.93
CA ARG A 205 7.01 -16.90 -12.39
C ARG A 205 6.71 -18.33 -11.98
N THR A 206 5.82 -18.52 -11.01
CA THR A 206 5.42 -19.83 -10.50
C THR A 206 4.25 -20.40 -11.29
N ARG A 207 4.24 -21.73 -11.45
CA ARG A 207 3.17 -22.45 -12.16
C ARG A 207 2.08 -22.83 -11.16
N ASN A 208 0.82 -22.69 -11.56
CA ASN A 208 -0.34 -23.15 -10.78
C ASN A 208 -0.38 -22.66 -9.31
N GLU A 209 0.23 -21.52 -9.01
CA GLU A 209 0.24 -20.92 -7.66
C GLU A 209 -0.55 -19.61 -7.62
N ILE A 210 -0.32 -18.70 -8.58
CA ILE A 210 -1.04 -17.45 -8.71
C ILE A 210 -1.97 -17.49 -9.92
N ARG A 211 -3.27 -17.30 -9.67
CA ARG A 211 -4.31 -17.23 -10.72
C ARG A 211 -4.39 -15.88 -11.39
N ALA A 212 -4.28 -14.83 -10.58
CA ALA A 212 -4.51 -13.47 -11.02
C ALA A 212 -3.73 -12.50 -10.14
N VAL A 213 -3.28 -11.41 -10.77
CA VAL A 213 -2.61 -10.28 -10.12
C VAL A 213 -3.37 -9.03 -10.54
N GLN A 214 -3.91 -8.27 -9.59
CA GLN A 214 -4.79 -7.14 -9.89
C GLN A 214 -4.58 -5.96 -8.94
N TRP A 215 -4.75 -4.76 -9.47
CA TRP A 215 -4.86 -3.54 -8.69
C TRP A 215 -6.25 -3.40 -8.09
N PHE A 216 -6.32 -3.10 -6.80
CA PHE A 216 -7.55 -2.79 -6.08
C PHE A 216 -7.50 -1.37 -5.53
N SER A 217 -8.58 -0.61 -5.76
CA SER A 217 -8.77 0.71 -5.16
C SER A 217 -8.85 0.57 -3.64
N ILE A 218 -7.99 1.31 -2.92
CA ILE A 218 -7.94 1.30 -1.45
C ILE A 218 -9.27 1.77 -0.85
N ALA A 219 -9.97 2.67 -1.54
CA ALA A 219 -11.26 3.19 -1.10
C ALA A 219 -12.39 2.15 -1.16
N ASP A 220 -12.24 1.13 -2.00
CA ASP A 220 -13.25 0.10 -2.22
C ASP A 220 -13.00 -1.17 -1.41
N LEU A 221 -11.75 -1.35 -0.95
CA LEU A 221 -11.36 -2.45 -0.08
C LEU A 221 -12.11 -2.41 1.25
N PRO A 222 -12.43 -3.59 1.82
CA PRO A 222 -13.14 -3.66 3.07
C PRO A 222 -12.25 -3.19 4.23
N ASN A 223 -12.85 -2.49 5.19
CA ASN A 223 -12.19 -2.11 6.45
C ASN A 223 -12.40 -3.15 7.57
N CYS A 224 -13.31 -4.11 7.38
CA CYS A 224 -13.58 -5.18 8.34
C CYS A 224 -14.17 -6.43 7.66
N LYS A 225 -14.10 -7.58 8.35
CA LYS A 225 -14.61 -8.87 7.86
C LYS A 225 -16.12 -8.87 7.54
N LYS A 226 -16.90 -7.96 8.13
CA LYS A 226 -18.37 -7.88 7.97
C LYS A 226 -18.83 -6.72 7.07
N ASP A 227 -17.94 -6.12 6.27
CA ASP A 227 -18.31 -5.05 5.33
C ASP A 227 -19.17 -5.58 4.17
N ALA A 228 -20.49 -5.49 4.32
CA ALA A 228 -21.49 -5.92 3.34
C ALA A 228 -21.44 -5.10 2.03
N MET A 229 -20.91 -3.88 2.04
CA MET A 229 -20.84 -3.00 0.87
C MET A 229 -19.70 -3.36 -0.07
N THR A 230 -18.71 -4.13 0.39
CA THR A 230 -17.59 -4.62 -0.42
C THR A 230 -18.06 -5.37 -1.67
N LYS A 231 -19.07 -6.23 -1.51
CA LYS A 231 -19.63 -7.02 -2.61
C LYS A 231 -20.29 -6.12 -3.66
N VAL A 232 -20.88 -5.01 -3.24
CA VAL A 232 -21.48 -4.02 -4.15
C VAL A 232 -20.40 -3.24 -4.90
N ARG A 233 -19.32 -2.81 -4.20
CA ARG A 233 -18.24 -2.02 -4.80
C ARG A 233 -17.34 -2.81 -5.75
N LEU A 234 -17.00 -4.04 -5.38
CA LEU A 234 -15.97 -4.85 -6.06
C LEU A 234 -16.50 -6.12 -6.72
N GLY A 235 -17.79 -6.46 -6.53
CA GLY A 235 -18.32 -7.76 -6.95
C GLY A 235 -17.79 -8.96 -6.12
N ILE A 236 -16.91 -8.70 -5.14
CA ILE A 236 -16.20 -9.71 -4.34
C ILE A 236 -16.59 -9.54 -2.86
N GLY A 237 -16.87 -10.65 -2.18
CA GLY A 237 -17.22 -10.62 -0.75
C GLY A 237 -16.05 -10.20 0.14
N SER A 238 -16.31 -9.54 1.26
CA SER A 238 -15.26 -9.13 2.22
C SER A 238 -14.42 -10.30 2.74
N SER A 239 -15.00 -11.49 2.90
CA SER A 239 -14.30 -12.73 3.32
C SER A 239 -13.27 -13.24 2.32
N SER A 240 -13.31 -12.75 1.07
CA SER A 240 -12.34 -13.06 0.02
C SER A 240 -11.01 -12.33 0.20
N PHE A 241 -10.94 -11.31 1.06
CA PHE A 241 -9.70 -10.55 1.31
C PHE A 241 -9.01 -11.05 2.58
N PHE A 242 -7.85 -11.67 2.42
CA PHE A 242 -7.06 -12.23 3.51
C PHE A 242 -5.96 -11.26 3.95
N MET A 243 -5.95 -10.90 5.24
CA MET A 243 -4.95 -10.02 5.85
C MET A 243 -4.83 -8.62 5.20
N VAL A 244 -5.87 -8.17 4.50
CA VAL A 244 -5.95 -6.84 3.90
C VAL A 244 -6.46 -5.80 4.91
N PHE A 245 -7.37 -6.17 5.82
CA PHE A 245 -7.98 -5.23 6.77
C PHE A 245 -6.96 -4.53 7.69
N PRO A 246 -5.95 -5.21 8.28
CA PRO A 246 -4.95 -4.53 9.10
C PRO A 246 -4.22 -3.42 8.35
N PHE A 247 -3.93 -3.62 7.05
CA PHE A 247 -3.37 -2.58 6.19
C PHE A 247 -4.36 -1.45 5.91
N VAL A 248 -5.62 -1.76 5.61
CA VAL A 248 -6.64 -0.72 5.36
C VAL A 248 -6.88 0.11 6.61
N SER A 249 -6.92 -0.51 7.79
CA SER A 249 -7.00 0.17 9.09
C SER A 249 -5.76 0.99 9.38
N TYR A 250 -4.56 0.46 9.16
CA TYR A 250 -3.31 1.22 9.30
C TYR A 250 -3.26 2.40 8.32
N SER A 251 -3.66 2.19 7.07
CA SER A 251 -3.70 3.22 6.05
C SER A 251 -4.74 4.28 6.38
N THR A 252 -5.94 3.89 6.82
CA THR A 252 -6.97 4.85 7.22
C THR A 252 -6.62 5.60 8.51
N ALA A 253 -5.93 4.96 9.47
CA ALA A 253 -5.39 5.58 10.68
C ALA A 253 -4.22 6.53 10.37
N LYS A 254 -3.25 6.09 9.56
CA LYS A 254 -2.15 6.93 9.06
C LYS A 254 -2.67 8.02 8.12
N MET A 255 -3.78 7.84 7.41
CA MET A 255 -4.47 8.87 6.61
C MET A 255 -5.47 9.71 7.42
N SER A 256 -5.81 9.33 8.65
CA SER A 256 -6.58 10.17 9.59
C SER A 256 -5.67 11.05 10.43
N ASP A 257 -4.46 10.57 10.73
CA ASP A 257 -3.39 11.32 11.40
C ASP A 257 -2.45 12.08 10.43
N ASN A 258 -2.29 11.62 9.18
CA ASN A 258 -1.49 12.27 8.14
C ASN A 258 -2.32 12.53 6.87
N PHE A 259 -3.26 13.47 6.92
CA PHE A 259 -3.39 14.32 5.74
C PHE A 259 -2.15 15.22 5.73
N ARG A 260 -1.07 14.77 5.09
CA ARG A 260 0.12 15.58 4.83
C ARG A 260 -0.01 16.12 3.43
N ALA A 261 -0.41 17.37 3.31
CA ALA A 261 -0.39 18.12 2.07
C ALA A 261 1.02 18.10 1.43
N ARG A 262 2.06 18.01 2.26
CA ARG A 262 3.45 17.71 1.89
C ARG A 262 3.57 16.48 0.98
N ASP A 263 2.92 15.36 1.31
CA ASP A 263 3.04 14.13 0.53
C ASP A 263 2.31 14.22 -0.81
N ILE A 264 1.22 14.98 -0.86
CA ILE A 264 0.49 15.27 -2.10
C ILE A 264 1.31 16.22 -3.00
N ALA A 265 1.97 17.22 -2.40
CA ALA A 265 2.90 18.13 -3.07
C ALA A 265 4.13 17.39 -3.62
N LEU A 266 4.72 16.48 -2.83
CA LEU A 266 5.83 15.62 -3.25
C LEU A 266 5.45 14.65 -4.37
N LYS A 267 4.22 14.10 -4.36
CA LYS A 267 3.69 13.27 -5.45
C LYS A 267 3.49 14.08 -6.74
N ALA A 268 2.95 15.29 -6.63
CA ALA A 268 2.81 16.20 -7.76
C ALA A 268 4.17 16.56 -8.37
N GLN A 269 5.18 16.80 -7.53
CA GLN A 269 6.56 17.05 -7.94
C GLN A 269 7.21 15.83 -8.61
N LYS A 270 7.07 14.62 -8.05
CA LYS A 270 7.61 13.37 -8.62
C LYS A 270 7.00 13.02 -9.98
N LYS A 271 5.69 13.27 -10.17
CA LYS A 271 4.99 13.02 -11.44
C LYS A 271 5.41 13.97 -12.58
N ILE A 272 5.96 15.13 -12.24
CA ILE A 272 6.57 16.07 -13.18
C ILE A 272 8.02 15.65 -13.47
N LEU A 273 8.79 15.29 -12.43
CA LEU A 273 10.18 14.84 -12.54
C LEU A 273 10.34 13.56 -13.38
N SER A 274 9.38 12.63 -13.32
CA SER A 274 9.42 11.41 -14.13
C SER A 274 9.19 11.63 -15.63
N ARG A 275 8.81 12.84 -16.05
CA ARG A 275 8.54 13.19 -17.46
C ARG A 275 9.63 14.06 -18.10
N MET A 276 10.73 14.40 -17.41
CA MET A 276 11.73 15.37 -17.90
C MET A 276 13.18 15.00 -17.52
N SER A 277 14.15 15.24 -18.43
CA SER A 277 15.50 14.64 -18.36
C SER A 277 16.63 15.48 -17.73
N SER A 278 16.37 16.66 -17.14
CA SER A 278 17.45 17.52 -16.64
C SER A 278 17.53 17.60 -15.10
N LYS A 279 18.73 17.36 -14.57
CA LYS A 279 19.07 17.21 -13.14
C LYS A 279 19.05 18.52 -12.32
N GLY A 280 18.65 19.65 -12.88
CA GLY A 280 18.65 20.96 -12.20
C GLY A 280 17.36 21.33 -11.45
N VAL A 281 16.33 20.48 -11.50
CA VAL A 281 14.91 20.88 -11.28
C VAL A 281 14.37 20.61 -9.85
N ALA A 282 15.23 20.18 -8.92
CA ALA A 282 14.79 19.61 -7.64
C ALA A 282 14.27 20.60 -6.57
N LYS A 283 14.45 21.92 -6.72
CA LYS A 283 14.44 22.83 -5.55
C LYS A 283 13.14 23.59 -5.20
N VAL A 284 12.06 23.49 -5.97
CA VAL A 284 11.02 24.55 -5.95
C VAL A 284 9.62 24.07 -5.57
N PHE A 285 9.40 23.16 -4.61
CA PHE A 285 8.02 23.05 -4.09
C PHE A 285 7.81 22.52 -2.67
N VAL A 286 8.77 21.83 -2.06
CA VAL A 286 8.51 21.26 -0.72
C VAL A 286 9.72 21.46 0.17
N ASP A 287 9.89 22.69 0.65
CA ASP A 287 10.53 22.86 1.95
C ASP A 287 9.60 22.29 3.04
N GLU A 288 10.17 21.84 4.17
CA GLU A 288 9.42 21.28 5.30
C GLU A 288 8.33 22.24 5.80
N LYS A 289 8.56 23.55 5.66
CA LYS A 289 7.67 24.63 6.11
C LYS A 289 6.40 24.78 5.29
N MET A 290 6.47 24.74 3.96
CA MET A 290 5.26 24.76 3.11
C MET A 290 4.37 23.53 3.33
N GLY A 291 4.98 22.40 3.69
CA GLY A 291 4.26 21.22 4.16
C GLY A 291 3.45 21.50 5.44
N SER A 292 4.10 22.10 6.45
CA SER A 292 3.45 22.50 7.71
C SER A 292 2.28 23.45 7.47
N LEU A 293 2.49 24.49 6.65
CA LEU A 293 1.45 25.48 6.36
C LEU A 293 0.20 24.83 5.77
N LEU A 294 0.36 23.98 4.75
CA LEU A 294 -0.77 23.31 4.12
C LEU A 294 -1.46 22.28 5.04
N ASP A 295 -0.72 21.63 5.94
CA ASP A 295 -1.28 20.73 6.94
C ASP A 295 -2.12 21.51 7.96
N ASN A 296 -1.65 22.68 8.37
CA ASN A 296 -2.39 23.56 9.27
C ASN A 296 -3.63 24.16 8.58
N VAL A 297 -3.54 24.52 7.29
CA VAL A 297 -4.70 24.93 6.48
C VAL A 297 -5.74 23.80 6.39
N TYR A 298 -5.33 22.55 6.21
CA TYR A 298 -6.28 21.42 6.22
C TYR A 298 -6.99 21.28 7.57
N ARG A 299 -6.25 21.37 8.68
CA ARG A 299 -6.83 21.32 10.03
C ARG A 299 -7.84 22.43 10.22
N LEU A 300 -7.52 23.65 9.76
CA LEU A 300 -8.44 24.78 9.81
C LEU A 300 -9.72 24.53 9.00
N CYS A 301 -9.61 24.06 7.75
CA CYS A 301 -10.77 23.67 6.94
C CYS A 301 -11.61 22.58 7.62
N LYS A 302 -10.96 21.61 8.29
CA LYS A 302 -11.64 20.50 8.97
C LYS A 302 -12.44 20.96 10.18
N ILE A 303 -11.89 21.88 10.97
CA ILE A 303 -12.58 22.49 12.11
C ILE A 303 -13.83 23.24 11.61
N TYR A 304 -13.71 24.03 10.54
CA TYR A 304 -14.85 24.79 10.03
C TYR A 304 -15.92 23.91 9.37
N THR A 305 -15.53 23.03 8.44
CA THR A 305 -16.49 22.25 7.65
C THR A 305 -17.08 21.08 8.42
N GLN A 306 -16.40 20.61 9.47
CA GLN A 306 -16.67 19.33 10.15
C GLN A 306 -16.77 18.15 9.17
N ASN A 307 -16.16 18.29 7.98
CA ASN A 307 -16.26 17.34 6.88
C ASN A 307 -14.86 17.08 6.29
N LYS A 308 -14.35 15.88 6.59
CA LYS A 308 -13.05 15.42 6.11
C LYS A 308 -12.94 15.49 4.57
N LYS A 309 -13.95 14.99 3.84
CA LYS A 309 -13.89 14.90 2.37
C LYS A 309 -13.84 16.29 1.73
N GLU A 310 -14.59 17.23 2.28
CA GLU A 310 -14.61 18.61 1.80
C GLU A 310 -13.29 19.33 2.08
N SER A 311 -12.77 19.18 3.30
CA SER A 311 -11.47 19.73 3.71
C SER A 311 -10.32 19.21 2.86
N GLU A 312 -10.28 17.89 2.62
CA GLU A 312 -9.29 17.30 1.72
C GLU A 312 -9.42 17.83 0.29
N LYS A 313 -10.65 18.04 -0.19
CA LYS A 313 -10.90 18.55 -1.54
C LYS A 313 -10.36 19.97 -1.71
N ILE A 314 -10.52 20.83 -0.71
CA ILE A 314 -9.98 22.20 -0.73
C ILE A 314 -8.45 22.17 -0.86
N VAL A 315 -7.76 21.45 0.03
CA VAL A 315 -6.28 21.43 0.00
C VAL A 315 -5.73 20.69 -1.21
N LYS A 316 -6.37 19.60 -1.67
CA LYS A 316 -6.03 18.94 -2.95
C LYS A 316 -6.19 19.90 -4.14
N ASN A 317 -7.15 20.82 -4.10
CA ASN A 317 -7.33 21.82 -5.14
C ASN A 317 -6.24 22.90 -5.08
N ILE A 318 -5.86 23.39 -3.90
CA ILE A 318 -4.72 24.31 -3.71
C ILE A 318 -3.47 23.72 -4.38
N ILE A 319 -3.10 22.49 -4.02
CA ILE A 319 -1.88 21.84 -4.55
C ILE A 319 -1.95 21.71 -6.08
N LYS A 320 -3.10 21.31 -6.64
CA LYS A 320 -3.28 21.19 -8.10
C LYS A 320 -3.18 22.53 -8.82
N ILE A 321 -3.67 23.62 -8.22
CA ILE A 321 -3.57 24.97 -8.79
C ILE A 321 -2.11 25.38 -8.84
N VAL A 322 -1.41 25.34 -7.70
CA VAL A 322 -0.01 25.76 -7.59
C VAL A 322 0.90 24.91 -8.47
N THR A 323 0.69 23.59 -8.52
CA THR A 323 1.44 22.67 -9.39
C THR A 323 1.30 23.05 -10.87
N LYS A 324 0.07 23.35 -11.32
CA LYS A 324 -0.18 23.69 -12.72
C LYS A 324 0.45 25.02 -13.10
N ILE A 325 0.33 26.04 -12.25
CA ILE A 325 0.96 27.36 -12.47
C ILE A 325 2.47 27.23 -12.50
N SER A 326 3.05 26.50 -11.56
CA SER A 326 4.50 26.25 -11.52
C SER A 326 5.00 25.56 -12.79
N LEU A 327 4.22 24.62 -13.35
CA LEU A 327 4.57 23.96 -14.60
C LEU A 327 4.50 24.90 -15.80
N LEU A 328 3.48 25.77 -15.88
CA LEU A 328 3.35 26.77 -16.93
C LEU A 328 4.51 27.78 -16.88
N ALA A 329 4.84 28.28 -15.68
CA ALA A 329 5.94 29.21 -15.46
C ALA A 329 7.29 28.60 -15.88
N ARG A 330 7.57 27.36 -15.47
CA ARG A 330 8.84 26.67 -15.76
C ARG A 330 9.01 26.32 -17.24
N ASN A 331 7.91 26.10 -17.95
CA ASN A 331 7.91 25.84 -19.38
C ASN A 331 7.79 27.13 -20.21
N GLU A 332 7.98 28.30 -19.59
CA GLU A 332 7.94 29.62 -20.23
C GLU A 332 6.68 29.83 -21.08
N GLN A 333 5.54 29.28 -20.62
CA GLN A 333 4.29 29.33 -21.38
C GLN A 333 3.60 30.68 -21.28
N PHE A 334 4.01 31.54 -20.36
CA PHE A 334 3.39 32.84 -20.15
C PHE A 334 3.95 33.90 -21.11
N ASN A 335 3.04 34.65 -21.73
CA ASN A 335 3.40 35.82 -22.52
C ASN A 335 3.68 37.05 -21.63
N GLN A 336 4.14 38.16 -22.23
CA GLN A 336 4.52 39.38 -21.48
C GLN A 336 3.33 40.02 -20.73
N GLU A 337 2.13 39.98 -21.29
CA GLU A 337 0.93 40.50 -20.63
C GLU A 337 0.58 39.65 -19.40
N GLU A 338 0.61 38.33 -19.54
CA GLU A 338 0.38 37.38 -18.45
C GLU A 338 1.42 37.50 -17.33
N LEU A 339 2.70 37.74 -17.68
CA LEU A 339 3.78 37.99 -16.71
C LEU A 339 3.58 39.31 -15.94
N SER A 340 3.07 40.35 -16.61
CA SER A 340 2.68 41.61 -15.95
C SER A 340 1.54 41.38 -14.96
N VAL A 341 0.50 40.63 -15.36
CA VAL A 341 -0.62 40.27 -14.47
C VAL A 341 -0.13 39.37 -13.32
N ALA A 342 0.81 38.47 -13.56
CA ALA A 342 1.41 37.62 -12.53
C ALA A 342 2.17 38.42 -11.47
N THR A 343 2.88 39.47 -11.88
CA THR A 343 3.56 40.38 -10.95
C THR A 343 2.55 41.15 -10.09
N GLU A 344 1.44 41.60 -10.69
CA GLU A 344 0.34 42.24 -9.95
C GLU A 344 -0.36 41.27 -8.99
N PHE A 345 -0.60 40.02 -9.42
CA PHE A 345 -1.12 38.96 -8.57
C PHE A 345 -0.19 38.72 -7.37
N GLN A 346 1.11 38.56 -7.60
CA GLN A 346 2.10 38.34 -6.54
C GLN A 346 2.04 39.47 -5.51
N ARG A 347 2.05 40.73 -5.97
CA ARG A 347 1.95 41.91 -5.11
C ARG A 347 0.66 41.92 -4.28
N LYS A 348 -0.49 41.64 -4.89
CA LYS A 348 -1.77 41.58 -4.17
C LYS A 348 -1.85 40.40 -3.20
N PHE A 349 -1.33 39.24 -3.58
CA PHE A 349 -1.32 38.05 -2.72
C PHE A 349 -0.43 38.26 -1.49
N HIS A 350 0.74 38.88 -1.65
CA HIS A 350 1.60 39.30 -0.53
C HIS A 350 0.88 40.30 0.39
N LYS A 351 0.14 41.25 -0.19
CA LYS A 351 -0.69 42.17 0.59
C LYS A 351 -1.75 41.41 1.39
N ALA A 352 -2.44 40.44 0.77
CA ALA A 352 -3.43 39.61 1.44
C ALA A 352 -2.83 38.82 2.60
N ALA A 353 -1.66 38.21 2.41
CA ALA A 353 -0.94 37.48 3.45
C ALA A 353 -0.59 38.38 4.64
N LYS A 354 -0.03 39.57 4.38
CA LYS A 354 0.27 40.57 5.43
C LYS A 354 -0.98 41.08 6.14
N THR A 355 -2.08 41.27 5.42
CA THR A 355 -3.38 41.64 6.00
C THR A 355 -3.89 40.55 6.95
N VAL A 356 -3.82 39.27 6.55
CA VAL A 356 -4.23 38.14 7.41
C VAL A 356 -3.40 38.10 8.70
N ILE A 357 -2.08 38.27 8.60
CA ILE A 357 -1.19 38.34 9.76
C ILE A 357 -1.58 39.52 10.67
N SER A 358 -1.68 40.73 10.09
CA SER A 358 -2.03 41.94 10.84
C SER A 358 -3.39 41.82 11.53
N PHE A 359 -4.40 41.25 10.86
CA PHE A 359 -5.74 41.07 11.42
C PHE A 359 -5.78 40.08 12.57
N TYR A 360 -4.86 39.12 12.60
CA TYR A 360 -4.75 38.17 13.70
C TYR A 360 -3.99 38.75 14.90
N GLU A 361 -2.90 39.47 14.65
CA GLU A 361 -1.98 39.96 15.68
C GLU A 361 -2.44 41.26 16.35
N VAL A 362 -3.12 42.14 15.60
CA VAL A 362 -3.53 43.46 16.09
C VAL A 362 -5.02 43.44 16.45
N ASP A 363 -5.32 43.67 17.72
CA ASP A 363 -6.71 43.74 18.18
C ASP A 363 -7.49 44.87 17.49
N PHE A 364 -8.78 44.61 17.24
CA PHE A 364 -9.71 45.54 16.56
C PHE A 364 -9.34 45.93 15.12
N SER A 365 -8.38 45.24 14.49
CA SER A 365 -7.96 45.54 13.11
C SER A 365 -8.73 44.77 12.03
N TYR A 366 -9.43 43.69 12.39
CA TYR A 366 -10.12 42.81 11.45
C TYR A 366 -11.24 43.52 10.67
N ASP A 367 -11.14 43.53 9.35
CA ASP A 367 -12.17 43.97 8.40
C ASP A 367 -12.51 42.85 7.41
N GLN A 368 -13.65 42.19 7.66
CA GLN A 368 -14.19 41.08 6.88
C GLN A 368 -14.38 41.43 5.40
N LYS A 369 -14.91 42.62 5.11
CA LYS A 369 -15.24 43.04 3.74
C LYS A 369 -13.98 43.33 2.95
N PHE A 370 -13.04 44.05 3.58
CA PHE A 370 -11.75 44.35 2.97
C PHE A 370 -10.99 43.09 2.59
N LEU A 371 -10.89 42.11 3.50
CA LEU A 371 -10.19 40.85 3.21
C LEU A 371 -10.90 40.03 2.13
N THR A 372 -12.23 39.97 2.18
CA THR A 372 -13.04 39.28 1.16
C THR A 372 -12.82 39.88 -0.23
N GLN A 373 -12.81 41.21 -0.33
CA GLN A 373 -12.54 41.90 -1.59
C GLN A 373 -11.13 41.59 -2.09
N LEU A 374 -10.12 41.70 -1.21
CA LEU A 374 -8.73 41.47 -1.57
C LEU A 374 -8.47 40.04 -2.08
N LEU A 375 -9.10 39.03 -1.46
CA LEU A 375 -9.03 37.64 -1.91
C LEU A 375 -9.72 37.43 -3.26
N ASN A 376 -10.85 38.09 -3.52
CA ASN A 376 -11.53 38.02 -4.81
C ASN A 376 -10.71 38.69 -5.92
N GLU A 377 -10.06 39.82 -5.65
CA GLU A 377 -9.14 40.44 -6.61
C GLU A 377 -7.96 39.51 -6.94
N CYS A 378 -7.42 38.80 -5.94
CA CYS A 378 -6.39 37.77 -6.17
C CYS A 378 -6.91 36.62 -7.05
N LYS A 379 -8.14 36.15 -6.80
CA LYS A 379 -8.79 35.10 -7.59
C LYS A 379 -8.91 35.50 -9.07
N ASP A 380 -9.37 36.72 -9.33
CA ASP A 380 -9.64 37.19 -10.69
C ASP A 380 -8.35 37.37 -11.48
N LEU A 381 -7.31 37.96 -10.87
CA LEU A 381 -5.96 38.02 -11.46
C LEU A 381 -5.40 36.63 -11.74
N LEU A 382 -5.53 35.69 -10.80
CA LEU A 382 -5.05 34.32 -10.99
C LEU A 382 -5.74 33.64 -12.17
N LYS A 383 -7.06 33.81 -12.29
CA LYS A 383 -7.83 33.28 -13.42
C LYS A 383 -7.40 33.92 -14.73
N GLN A 384 -7.16 35.23 -14.76
CA GLN A 384 -6.67 35.92 -15.96
C GLN A 384 -5.33 35.35 -16.45
N ILE A 385 -4.40 35.03 -15.53
CA ILE A 385 -3.11 34.44 -15.88
C ILE A 385 -3.26 33.04 -16.50
N VAL A 386 -4.15 32.21 -15.96
CA VAL A 386 -4.17 30.77 -16.31
C VAL A 386 -5.27 30.36 -17.28
N GLN A 387 -6.28 31.21 -17.50
CA GLN A 387 -7.41 30.92 -18.37
C GLN A 387 -7.00 30.57 -19.80
N PRO A 388 -5.98 31.21 -20.42
CA PRO A 388 -5.51 30.82 -21.75
C PRO A 388 -4.88 29.41 -21.79
N HIS A 389 -4.43 28.91 -20.64
CA HIS A 389 -3.58 27.70 -20.54
C HIS A 389 -4.28 26.49 -19.95
N LEU A 390 -5.35 26.70 -19.16
CA LEU A 390 -5.95 25.67 -18.34
C LEU A 390 -7.44 25.46 -18.66
N THR A 391 -7.88 24.21 -18.58
CA THR A 391 -9.28 23.79 -18.73
C THR A 391 -10.21 24.47 -17.71
N ASP A 392 -11.51 24.58 -18.03
CA ASP A 392 -12.57 25.03 -17.10
C ASP A 392 -12.59 24.28 -15.77
N LYS A 393 -12.30 22.96 -15.80
CA LYS A 393 -12.17 22.15 -14.58
C LYS A 393 -11.10 22.67 -13.61
N SER A 394 -10.06 23.35 -14.12
CA SER A 394 -9.00 23.94 -13.31
C SER A 394 -9.38 25.33 -12.83
N LEU A 395 -10.06 26.13 -13.66
CA LEU A 395 -10.65 27.40 -13.26
C LEU A 395 -11.67 27.21 -12.13
N GLY A 396 -12.54 26.21 -12.25
CA GLY A 396 -13.47 25.86 -11.18
C GLY A 396 -12.81 25.41 -9.88
N ARG A 397 -11.55 24.94 -9.89
CA ARG A 397 -10.80 24.68 -8.65
C ARG A 397 -10.37 25.97 -7.98
N ILE A 398 -9.96 26.98 -8.77
CA ILE A 398 -9.61 28.31 -8.27
C ILE A 398 -10.83 28.94 -7.61
N ASP A 399 -11.99 28.88 -8.27
CA ASP A 399 -13.25 29.39 -7.73
C ASP A 399 -13.62 28.70 -6.41
N LEU A 400 -13.50 27.37 -6.32
CA LEU A 400 -13.77 26.63 -5.09
C LEU A 400 -12.83 27.00 -3.93
N VAL A 401 -11.54 27.18 -4.21
CA VAL A 401 -10.55 27.52 -3.17
C VAL A 401 -10.77 28.94 -2.68
N PHE A 402 -10.78 29.91 -3.58
CA PHE A 402 -10.97 31.31 -3.17
C PHE A 402 -12.35 31.54 -2.57
N GLY A 403 -13.40 30.92 -3.11
CA GLY A 403 -14.75 31.01 -2.55
C GLY A 403 -14.86 30.47 -1.13
N PHE A 404 -14.07 29.45 -0.76
CA PHE A 404 -13.98 28.96 0.61
C PHE A 404 -13.32 30.00 1.53
N PHE A 405 -12.11 30.46 1.17
CA PHE A 405 -11.34 31.39 2.02
C PHE A 405 -11.89 32.82 2.03
N SER A 406 -12.75 33.19 1.07
CA SER A 406 -13.46 34.46 1.04
C SER A 406 -14.87 34.37 1.63
N ASN A 407 -15.24 33.26 2.27
CA ASN A 407 -16.57 33.11 2.89
C ASN A 407 -16.66 34.01 4.15
N PRO A 408 -17.64 34.93 4.23
CA PRO A 408 -17.80 35.82 5.38
C PRO A 408 -17.88 35.11 6.74
N ALA A 409 -18.68 34.06 6.83
CA ALA A 409 -18.89 33.33 8.08
C ALA A 409 -17.63 32.55 8.51
N PHE A 410 -16.86 32.05 7.54
CA PHE A 410 -15.56 31.44 7.81
C PHE A 410 -14.57 32.47 8.36
N LEU A 411 -14.44 33.62 7.71
CA LEU A 411 -13.53 34.68 8.13
C LEU A 411 -13.86 35.20 9.53
N ASP A 412 -15.15 35.45 9.82
CA ASP A 412 -15.59 35.95 11.12
C ASP A 412 -15.26 34.98 12.26
N LEU A 413 -15.30 33.67 12.02
CA LEU A 413 -14.95 32.66 13.01
C LEU A 413 -13.43 32.57 13.22
N VAL A 414 -12.65 32.61 12.13
CA VAL A 414 -11.19 32.47 12.17
C VAL A 414 -10.50 33.62 12.90
N PHE A 415 -11.01 34.84 12.74
CA PHE A 415 -10.44 36.02 13.40
C PHE A 415 -11.04 36.30 14.78
N LYS A 416 -12.04 35.53 15.21
CA LYS A 416 -12.62 35.67 16.56
C LYS A 416 -11.66 35.11 17.61
N LYS A 417 -11.33 35.94 18.60
CA LYS A 417 -10.50 35.56 19.75
C LYS A 417 -11.26 34.58 20.68
N ASN A 418 -10.49 33.75 21.39
CA ASN A 418 -10.96 32.75 22.37
C ASN A 418 -11.91 31.69 21.79
N THR A 419 -11.64 31.23 20.58
CA THR A 419 -12.33 30.14 19.89
C THR A 419 -11.40 28.97 19.63
N GLU A 420 -11.96 27.82 19.23
CA GLU A 420 -11.20 26.63 18.81
C GLU A 420 -10.27 26.90 17.60
N TYR A 421 -10.48 28.01 16.89
CA TYR A 421 -9.67 28.41 15.73
C TYR A 421 -8.34 29.08 16.13
N ASN A 422 -8.22 29.62 17.34
CA ASN A 422 -7.03 30.39 17.73
C ASN A 422 -5.76 29.53 17.75
N GLU A 423 -5.81 28.30 18.26
CA GLU A 423 -4.61 27.45 18.33
C GLU A 423 -4.06 27.17 16.92
N ILE A 424 -4.94 26.86 15.97
CA ILE A 424 -4.53 26.56 14.60
C ILE A 424 -4.12 27.82 13.85
N MET A 425 -4.80 28.95 14.06
CA MET A 425 -4.44 30.22 13.44
C MET A 425 -3.08 30.72 13.90
N THR A 426 -2.72 30.58 15.18
CA THR A 426 -1.36 30.91 15.66
C THR A 426 -0.29 30.14 14.88
N LYS A 427 -0.51 28.85 14.61
CA LYS A 427 0.42 28.01 13.82
C LYS A 427 0.49 28.49 12.37
N ILE A 428 -0.66 28.78 11.75
CA ILE A 428 -0.72 29.30 10.37
C ILE A 428 0.00 30.65 10.26
N ILE A 429 -0.24 31.59 11.19
CA ILE A 429 0.42 32.91 11.19
C ILE A 429 1.94 32.75 11.34
N SER A 430 2.39 31.87 12.23
CA SER A 430 3.83 31.57 12.38
C SER A 430 4.43 31.01 11.08
N ASP A 431 3.72 30.10 10.41
CA ASP A 431 4.17 29.52 9.14
C ASP A 431 4.18 30.59 8.01
N MET A 432 3.20 31.49 7.99
CA MET A 432 3.09 32.58 7.01
C MET A 432 4.19 33.65 7.17
N HIS A 433 4.53 34.04 8.41
CA HIS A 433 5.67 34.94 8.67
C HIS A 433 6.96 34.36 8.12
N SER A 434 7.25 33.11 8.50
CA SER A 434 8.43 32.37 8.07
C SER A 434 8.55 32.31 6.54
N ALA A 435 7.44 32.09 5.85
CA ALA A 435 7.39 32.01 4.39
C ALA A 435 7.56 33.37 3.70
N LEU A 436 6.97 34.45 4.24
CA LEU A 436 7.12 35.81 3.72
C LEU A 436 8.56 36.32 3.87
N ASP A 437 9.19 36.08 5.02
CA ASP A 437 10.58 36.51 5.28
C ASP A 437 11.58 35.82 4.34
N GLN A 438 11.24 34.62 3.87
CA GLN A 438 12.08 33.81 2.99
C GLN A 438 11.76 33.99 1.50
N GLY A 439 10.74 34.78 1.16
CA GLY A 439 10.29 35.00 -0.22
C GLY A 439 9.66 33.77 -0.87
N GLU A 440 9.09 32.87 -0.06
CA GLU A 440 8.50 31.61 -0.51
C GLU A 440 6.99 31.69 -0.79
N LEU A 441 6.35 32.82 -0.43
CA LEU A 441 4.90 33.01 -0.46
C LEU A 441 4.40 33.86 -1.63
#